data_AF-A0A841B0L8-F1
#
_entry.id   AF-A0A841B0L8-F1
#
_cell.length_a   1.000
_cell.length_b   1.000
_cell.length_c   1.000
_cell.angle_alpha   90.00
_cell.angle_beta   90.00
_cell.angle_gamma   90.00
#
_symmetry.space_group_name_H-M   'P 1'
#
loop_
_entity.id
_entity.type
_entity.pdbx_description
1 polymer ?
#
loop_
_entity_poly.entity_id
_entity_poly.type
_entity_poly.pdbx_seq_one_letter_code
_entity_poly.pdbx_strand_id
1 'polypeptide(L)'
;MGRLLSVAKSGDLEIVMTRSFDAPRALVFDAWTKPELVRRWFGPRGCEVVECEIDLRVGGRWRYRLRHDGGMEMLLQGVYQEIDRPERLVSLETNEDCDASEGQALATLTLVEQGGVTTLTQVLRYGSKRIRDAVLESGMERGVGEGFDKLAEAVAVTAKGVNTMNAVMDRYRGRAEAFESKVAAVETGQWENRSPCAEWNARDVVGHIVDMHGAMLRPLGRELGQAPALLEDPLGAFRAARADVEAVLADPVLAATEHETPSGKMTAEQHIDQVVSADMVVHGWDLARATGQDDTIDPEEVARMWPGAQAIPDQMRIPGAFGPGIVVFGPEVKVPEDAPLQDRLLGLLGRDSNA
;
A
#
# COMPACT_ATOMS: atom_id res chain seq x y z
N MET A 1 2.02 -17.55 19.34
CA MET A 1 0.67 -17.42 19.93
C MET A 1 -0.36 -17.61 18.82
N GLY A 2 -1.46 -18.32 19.09
CA GLY A 2 -2.32 -18.91 18.06
C GLY A 2 -3.05 -17.87 17.20
N ARG A 3 -3.01 -18.06 15.87
CA ARG A 3 -3.87 -17.36 14.90
C ARG A 3 -5.36 -17.73 15.03
N LEU A 4 -5.70 -18.66 15.92
CA LEU A 4 -7.06 -19.10 16.21
C LEU A 4 -7.58 -18.37 17.44
N LEU A 5 -8.90 -18.17 17.50
CA LEU A 5 -9.56 -17.62 18.68
C LEU A 5 -9.34 -18.57 19.87
N SER A 6 -8.92 -18.01 20.99
CA SER A 6 -8.97 -18.69 22.29
C SER A 6 -10.04 -18.02 23.14
N VAL A 7 -10.95 -18.82 23.70
CA VAL A 7 -11.98 -18.37 24.65
C VAL A 7 -11.75 -19.08 25.98
N ALA A 8 -11.67 -18.31 27.06
CA ALA A 8 -11.44 -18.84 28.41
C ALA A 8 -12.34 -18.15 29.43
N LYS A 9 -12.73 -18.91 30.46
CA LYS A 9 -13.37 -18.36 31.67
C LYS A 9 -12.27 -17.76 32.55
N SER A 10 -12.48 -16.54 33.04
CA SER A 10 -11.66 -15.93 34.10
C SER A 10 -12.55 -15.70 35.32
N GLY A 11 -12.35 -16.51 36.37
CA GLY A 11 -13.22 -16.49 37.55
C GLY A 11 -14.69 -16.75 37.24
N ASP A 12 -15.57 -16.14 38.03
CA ASP A 12 -17.02 -16.34 37.92
C ASP A 12 -17.72 -15.37 36.98
N LEU A 13 -17.11 -14.23 36.65
CA LEU A 13 -17.80 -13.12 35.97
C LEU A 13 -17.28 -12.80 34.58
N GLU A 14 -16.11 -13.33 34.20
CA GLU A 14 -15.41 -12.88 32.99
C GLU A 14 -15.27 -13.99 31.96
N ILE A 15 -15.36 -13.57 30.70
CA ILE A 15 -14.93 -14.32 29.52
C ILE A 15 -13.78 -13.54 28.90
N VAL A 16 -12.65 -14.22 28.69
CA VAL A 16 -11.47 -13.65 28.04
C VAL A 16 -11.33 -14.29 26.67
N MET A 17 -11.25 -13.45 25.65
CA MET A 17 -11.08 -13.84 24.26
C MET A 17 -9.76 -13.27 23.74
N THR A 18 -8.94 -14.12 23.13
CA THR A 18 -7.64 -13.71 22.57
C THR A 18 -7.50 -14.18 21.14
N ARG A 19 -7.04 -13.29 20.26
CA ARG A 19 -6.82 -13.56 18.83
C ARG A 19 -5.66 -12.70 18.31
N SER A 20 -4.83 -13.24 17.43
CA SER A 20 -3.77 -12.49 16.73
C SER A 20 -4.17 -12.17 15.29
N PHE A 21 -3.77 -10.98 14.82
CA PHE A 21 -4.04 -10.43 13.49
C PHE A 21 -2.73 -10.01 12.83
N ASP A 22 -2.49 -10.43 11.58
CA ASP A 22 -1.32 -10.02 10.78
C ASP A 22 -1.50 -8.58 10.24
N ALA A 23 -1.66 -7.61 11.16
CA ALA A 23 -1.82 -6.19 10.87
C ALA A 23 -1.39 -5.32 12.07
N PRO A 24 -0.93 -4.06 11.85
CA PRO A 24 -0.66 -3.10 12.92
C PRO A 24 -1.90 -2.76 13.76
N ARG A 25 -1.70 -2.43 15.05
CA ARG A 25 -2.81 -2.24 16.01
C ARG A 25 -3.72 -1.07 15.63
N ALA A 26 -3.19 -0.05 14.94
CA ALA A 26 -3.97 1.07 14.44
C ALA A 26 -5.04 0.63 13.43
N LEU A 27 -4.74 -0.33 12.55
CA LEU A 27 -5.70 -0.87 11.58
C LEU A 27 -6.77 -1.73 12.27
N VAL A 28 -6.37 -2.54 13.25
CA VAL A 28 -7.30 -3.35 14.05
C VAL A 28 -8.24 -2.46 14.86
N PHE A 29 -7.73 -1.38 15.46
CA PHE A 29 -8.53 -0.39 16.17
C PHE A 29 -9.52 0.30 15.22
N ASP A 30 -9.05 0.76 14.05
CA ASP A 30 -9.90 1.36 13.03
C ASP A 30 -11.03 0.44 12.59
N ALA A 31 -10.74 -0.83 12.36
CA ALA A 31 -11.72 -1.83 11.98
C ALA A 31 -12.84 -1.99 13.03
N TRP A 32 -12.58 -1.64 14.29
CA TRP A 32 -13.56 -1.70 15.38
C TRP A 32 -14.38 -0.43 15.55
N THR A 33 -13.83 0.72 15.15
CA THR A 33 -14.41 2.03 15.49
C THR A 33 -14.97 2.79 14.30
N LYS A 34 -14.68 2.35 13.07
CA LYS A 34 -15.20 2.96 11.83
C LYS A 34 -16.41 2.17 11.31
N PRO A 35 -17.61 2.79 11.18
CA PRO A 35 -18.82 2.09 10.77
C PRO A 35 -18.68 1.31 9.46
N GLU A 36 -18.01 1.89 8.47
CA GLU A 36 -17.77 1.31 7.16
C GLU A 36 -16.87 0.07 7.19
N LEU A 37 -16.06 -0.09 8.24
CA LEU A 37 -15.22 -1.26 8.45
C LEU A 37 -15.92 -2.30 9.33
N VAL A 38 -16.59 -1.88 10.41
CA VAL A 38 -17.37 -2.77 11.30
C VAL A 38 -18.39 -3.59 10.50
N ARG A 39 -19.10 -2.95 9.56
CA ARG A 39 -20.08 -3.60 8.68
C ARG A 39 -19.51 -4.77 7.87
N ARG A 40 -18.20 -4.80 7.61
CA ARG A 40 -17.55 -5.83 6.77
C ARG A 40 -17.28 -7.12 7.52
N TRP A 41 -17.05 -7.04 8.84
CA TRP A 41 -16.57 -8.20 9.60
C TRP A 41 -17.50 -8.63 10.74
N PHE A 42 -18.22 -7.70 11.37
CA PHE A 42 -18.96 -7.99 12.60
C PHE A 42 -20.09 -9.03 12.37
N GLY A 43 -20.19 -9.99 13.29
CA GLY A 43 -21.10 -11.14 13.20
C GLY A 43 -20.56 -12.34 12.41
N PRO A 44 -21.16 -13.54 12.58
CA PRO A 44 -20.74 -14.76 11.89
C PRO A 44 -20.93 -14.70 10.37
N ARG A 45 -20.51 -15.75 9.66
CA ARG A 45 -20.80 -15.86 8.22
C ARG A 45 -22.31 -16.09 8.01
N GLY A 46 -22.87 -15.54 6.93
CA GLY A 46 -24.33 -15.53 6.70
C GLY A 46 -25.09 -14.50 7.57
N CYS A 47 -24.37 -13.54 8.15
CA CYS A 47 -24.94 -12.41 8.88
C CYS A 47 -24.52 -11.09 8.24
N GLU A 48 -25.47 -10.17 8.14
CA GLU A 48 -25.26 -8.82 7.62
C GLU A 48 -25.52 -7.78 8.72
N VAL A 49 -24.66 -6.78 8.81
CA VAL A 49 -24.88 -5.59 9.66
C VAL A 49 -25.69 -4.57 8.87
N VAL A 50 -27.01 -4.54 9.10
CA VAL A 50 -27.96 -3.68 8.36
C VAL A 50 -28.04 -2.25 8.92
N GLU A 51 -27.67 -2.07 10.19
CA GLU A 51 -27.54 -0.76 10.85
C GLU A 51 -26.22 -0.74 11.62
N CYS A 52 -25.44 0.33 11.46
CA CYS A 52 -24.23 0.54 12.24
C CYS A 52 -24.06 2.04 12.49
N GLU A 53 -24.26 2.44 13.73
CA GLU A 53 -24.07 3.80 14.23
C GLU A 53 -22.96 3.79 15.28
N ILE A 54 -22.02 4.73 15.18
CA ILE A 54 -20.90 4.89 16.11
C ILE A 54 -20.68 6.37 16.38
N ASP A 55 -20.90 6.81 17.62
CA ASP A 55 -20.44 8.10 18.15
C ASP A 55 -19.17 7.86 18.99
N LEU A 56 -18.00 7.88 18.33
CA LEU A 56 -16.71 7.51 18.92
C LEU A 56 -16.15 8.60 19.84
N ARG A 57 -16.71 8.73 21.03
CA ARG A 57 -16.23 9.57 22.13
C ARG A 57 -16.63 8.95 23.46
N VAL A 58 -15.95 9.28 24.55
CA VAL A 58 -16.38 8.86 25.90
C VAL A 58 -17.80 9.37 26.17
N GLY A 59 -18.68 8.46 26.59
CA GLY A 59 -20.12 8.69 26.75
C GLY A 59 -20.95 8.63 25.44
N GLY A 60 -20.29 8.48 24.28
CA GLY A 60 -20.95 8.29 22.99
C GLY A 60 -21.54 6.88 22.85
N ARG A 61 -22.61 6.77 22.06
CA ARG A 61 -23.36 5.52 21.86
C ARG A 61 -22.91 4.82 20.58
N TRP A 62 -22.95 3.50 20.60
CA TRP A 62 -22.88 2.68 19.38
C TRP A 62 -24.06 1.72 19.32
N ARG A 63 -24.47 1.36 18.10
CA ARG A 63 -25.65 0.55 17.84
C ARG A 63 -25.50 -0.25 16.56
N TYR A 64 -25.60 -1.57 16.65
CA TYR A 64 -25.47 -2.51 15.54
C TYR A 64 -26.72 -3.38 15.44
N ARG A 65 -27.38 -3.38 14.28
CA ARG A 65 -28.43 -4.34 13.96
C ARG A 65 -27.88 -5.38 13.00
N LEU A 66 -27.92 -6.64 13.41
CA LEU A 66 -27.52 -7.78 12.61
C LEU A 66 -28.76 -8.50 12.09
N ARG A 67 -28.68 -8.99 10.86
CA ARG A 67 -29.70 -9.84 10.24
C ARG A 67 -29.07 -11.15 9.77
N HIS A 68 -29.63 -12.26 10.21
CA HIS A 68 -29.25 -13.60 9.77
C HIS A 68 -30.01 -14.00 8.50
N ASP A 69 -29.47 -14.93 7.71
CA ASP A 69 -30.09 -15.48 6.48
C ASP A 69 -31.53 -16.03 6.70
N GLY A 70 -31.89 -16.39 7.94
CA GLY A 70 -33.24 -16.83 8.32
C GLY A 70 -34.23 -15.69 8.64
N GLY A 71 -33.84 -14.43 8.46
CA GLY A 71 -34.67 -13.24 8.74
C GLY A 71 -34.73 -12.83 10.21
N MET A 72 -34.05 -13.54 11.11
CA MET A 72 -33.91 -13.17 12.52
C MET A 72 -32.97 -11.97 12.65
N GLU A 73 -33.43 -10.93 13.36
CA GLU A 73 -32.65 -9.74 13.65
C GLU A 73 -32.23 -9.70 15.11
N MET A 74 -31.03 -9.19 15.36
CA MET A 74 -30.47 -8.99 16.69
C MET A 74 -29.91 -7.58 16.79
N LEU A 75 -30.13 -6.95 17.95
CA LEU A 75 -29.64 -5.61 18.22
C LEU A 75 -28.60 -5.65 19.35
N LEU A 76 -27.37 -5.24 19.03
CA LEU A 76 -26.37 -4.91 20.03
C LEU A 76 -26.22 -3.40 20.14
N GLN A 77 -26.10 -2.90 21.36
CA GLN A 77 -25.86 -1.48 21.59
C GLN A 77 -25.04 -1.25 22.84
N GLY A 78 -24.44 -0.07 22.93
CA GLY A 78 -23.56 0.25 24.02
C GLY A 78 -23.17 1.70 24.15
N VAL A 79 -22.36 1.96 25.17
CA VAL A 79 -21.82 3.30 25.50
C VAL A 79 -20.34 3.18 25.78
N TYR A 80 -19.52 3.95 25.05
CA TYR A 80 -18.08 4.01 25.28
C TYR A 80 -17.76 4.63 26.65
N GLN A 81 -16.94 3.95 27.43
CA GLN A 81 -16.49 4.39 28.75
C GLN A 81 -15.06 4.95 28.69
N GLU A 82 -14.21 4.35 27.87
CA GLU A 82 -12.79 4.70 27.74
C GLU A 82 -12.36 4.50 26.29
N ILE A 83 -11.60 5.45 25.75
CA ILE A 83 -11.04 5.38 24.40
C ILE A 83 -9.60 5.85 24.47
N ASP A 84 -8.66 4.94 24.27
CA ASP A 84 -7.23 5.25 24.19
C ASP A 84 -6.67 4.62 22.91
N ARG A 85 -6.70 5.40 21.83
CA ARG A 85 -6.32 4.93 20.50
C ARG A 85 -4.79 4.85 20.37
N PRO A 86 -4.22 3.78 19.79
CA PRO A 86 -4.86 2.58 19.25
C PRO A 86 -4.80 1.37 20.22
N GLU A 87 -4.66 1.59 21.53
CA GLU A 87 -4.25 0.56 22.49
C GLU A 87 -5.45 -0.10 23.20
N ARG A 88 -6.51 0.67 23.47
CA ARG A 88 -7.58 0.25 24.37
C ARG A 88 -8.91 0.90 24.07
N LEU A 89 -9.98 0.12 24.21
CA LEU A 89 -11.37 0.56 24.06
C LEU A 89 -12.22 -0.13 25.13
N VAL A 90 -13.02 0.63 25.86
CA VAL A 90 -13.94 0.08 26.86
C VAL A 90 -15.35 0.55 26.54
N SER A 91 -16.28 -0.39 26.47
CA SER A 91 -17.70 -0.13 26.22
C SER A 91 -18.59 -0.94 27.15
N LEU A 92 -19.70 -0.35 27.55
CA LEU A 92 -20.85 -1.13 28.01
C LEU A 92 -21.54 -1.73 26.80
N GLU A 93 -21.97 -2.98 26.87
CA GLU A 93 -22.66 -3.69 25.80
C GLU A 93 -23.91 -4.38 26.32
N THR A 94 -25.01 -4.30 25.58
CA THR A 94 -26.24 -5.04 25.88
C THR A 94 -26.89 -5.54 24.59
N ASN A 95 -27.57 -6.68 24.68
CA ASN A 95 -28.51 -7.16 23.66
C ASN A 95 -29.95 -6.81 24.08
N GLU A 96 -30.85 -6.66 23.11
CA GLU A 96 -32.29 -6.40 23.30
C GLU A 96 -33.02 -7.52 24.05
N ASP A 97 -32.54 -8.77 23.93
CA ASP A 97 -33.16 -9.95 24.56
C ASP A 97 -32.80 -10.14 26.05
N CYS A 98 -31.92 -9.30 26.60
CA CYS A 98 -31.52 -9.40 28.01
C CYS A 98 -32.16 -8.30 28.85
N ASP A 99 -32.65 -8.65 30.05
CA ASP A 99 -33.10 -7.67 31.03
C ASP A 99 -31.97 -6.65 31.27
N ALA A 100 -32.24 -5.37 30.99
CA ALA A 100 -31.23 -4.30 30.93
C ALA A 100 -30.45 -4.11 32.24
N SER A 101 -30.97 -4.63 33.35
CA SER A 101 -30.33 -4.59 34.68
C SER A 101 -29.36 -5.76 34.96
N GLU A 102 -29.50 -6.90 34.28
CA GLU A 102 -28.67 -8.11 34.50
C GLU A 102 -27.84 -8.53 33.27
N GLY A 103 -28.20 -8.04 32.07
CA GLY A 103 -27.63 -8.45 30.79
C GLY A 103 -26.46 -7.61 30.26
N GLN A 104 -26.14 -6.49 30.90
CA GLN A 104 -25.10 -5.59 30.45
C GLN A 104 -23.70 -6.17 30.74
N ALA A 105 -22.85 -6.22 29.72
CA ALA A 105 -21.43 -6.54 29.85
C ALA A 105 -20.59 -5.27 29.85
N LEU A 106 -19.52 -5.24 30.65
CA LEU A 106 -18.41 -4.32 30.44
C LEU A 106 -17.39 -5.02 29.54
N ALA A 107 -17.30 -4.59 28.28
CA ALA A 107 -16.33 -5.08 27.33
C ALA A 107 -15.07 -4.21 27.38
N THR A 108 -13.93 -4.85 27.60
CA THR A 108 -12.62 -4.24 27.57
C THR A 108 -11.80 -4.86 26.46
N LEU A 109 -11.45 -4.07 25.47
CA LEU A 109 -10.53 -4.42 24.41
C LEU A 109 -9.14 -3.86 24.72
N THR A 110 -8.11 -4.69 24.57
CA THR A 110 -6.69 -4.27 24.58
C THR A 110 -5.97 -4.82 23.35
N LEU A 111 -5.14 -3.99 22.73
CA LEU A 111 -4.37 -4.30 21.52
C LEU A 111 -2.87 -4.13 21.80
N VAL A 112 -2.11 -5.22 21.66
CA VAL A 112 -0.65 -5.23 21.80
C VAL A 112 -0.02 -5.66 20.50
N GLU A 113 0.83 -4.80 19.92
CA GLU A 113 1.53 -5.08 18.66
C GLU A 113 2.96 -5.52 18.91
N GLN A 114 3.39 -6.58 18.21
CA GLN A 114 4.79 -7.01 18.14
C GLN A 114 5.10 -7.50 16.73
N GLY A 115 6.09 -6.87 16.08
CA GLY A 115 6.55 -7.28 14.75
C GLY A 115 5.46 -7.25 13.66
N GLY A 116 4.58 -6.24 13.69
CA GLY A 116 3.46 -6.11 12.74
C GLY A 116 2.29 -7.07 12.97
N VAL A 117 2.35 -7.88 14.04
CA VAL A 117 1.25 -8.76 14.47
C VAL A 117 0.62 -8.16 15.72
N THR A 118 -0.69 -7.93 15.67
CA THR A 118 -1.47 -7.42 16.81
C THR A 118 -2.16 -8.57 17.53
N THR A 119 -1.91 -8.68 18.83
CA THR A 119 -2.71 -9.52 19.72
C THR A 119 -3.82 -8.70 20.35
N LEU A 120 -5.06 -9.11 20.05
CA LEU A 120 -6.29 -8.60 20.61
C LEU A 120 -6.65 -9.43 21.84
N THR A 121 -6.93 -8.76 22.95
CA THR A 121 -7.58 -9.37 24.12
C THR A 121 -8.87 -8.63 24.43
N GLN A 122 -9.99 -9.34 24.37
CA GLN A 122 -11.32 -8.82 24.73
C GLN A 122 -11.78 -9.53 26.00
N VAL A 123 -12.02 -8.75 27.05
CA VAL A 123 -12.57 -9.22 28.32
C VAL A 123 -14.01 -8.74 28.42
N LEU A 124 -14.95 -9.68 28.48
CA LEU A 124 -16.36 -9.41 28.74
C LEU A 124 -16.65 -9.73 30.20
N ARG A 125 -17.00 -8.72 30.99
CA ARG A 125 -17.38 -8.88 32.40
C ARG A 125 -18.88 -8.70 32.58
N TYR A 126 -19.52 -9.70 33.17
CA TYR A 126 -20.96 -9.71 33.45
C TYR A 126 -21.26 -9.46 34.93
N GLY A 127 -22.51 -9.07 35.21
CA GLY A 127 -23.00 -8.88 36.58
C GLY A 127 -23.19 -10.18 37.37
N SER A 128 -23.29 -11.34 36.70
CA SER A 128 -23.47 -12.63 37.38
C SER A 128 -22.86 -13.82 36.63
N LYS A 129 -22.48 -14.84 37.40
CA LYS A 129 -22.02 -16.14 36.88
C LYS A 129 -23.05 -16.82 35.98
N ARG A 130 -24.33 -16.73 36.35
CA ARG A 130 -25.45 -17.30 35.60
C ARG A 130 -25.49 -16.77 34.16
N ILE A 131 -25.39 -15.45 33.98
CA ILE A 131 -25.38 -14.82 32.65
C ILE A 131 -24.11 -15.18 31.88
N ARG A 132 -22.94 -15.13 32.54
CA ARG A 132 -21.66 -15.53 31.95
C ARG A 132 -21.73 -16.96 31.38
N ASP A 133 -22.21 -17.91 32.18
CA ASP A 133 -22.32 -19.32 31.75
C ASP A 133 -23.34 -19.49 30.62
N ALA A 134 -24.50 -18.80 30.69
CA ALA A 134 -25.51 -18.82 29.61
C ALA A 134 -24.96 -18.29 28.27
N VAL A 135 -24.15 -17.22 28.28
CA VAL A 135 -23.52 -16.68 27.07
C VAL A 135 -22.56 -17.69 26.45
N LEU A 136 -21.78 -18.41 27.26
CA LEU A 136 -20.88 -19.45 26.74
C LEU A 136 -21.64 -20.63 26.15
N GLU A 137 -22.73 -21.05 26.79
CA GLU A 137 -23.59 -22.14 26.32
C GLU A 137 -24.39 -21.78 25.07
N SER A 138 -24.55 -20.48 24.75
CA SER A 138 -25.26 -20.01 23.55
C SER A 138 -24.54 -20.30 22.23
N GLY A 139 -23.28 -20.76 22.27
CA GLY A 139 -22.45 -20.97 21.07
C GLY A 139 -21.76 -19.70 20.56
N MET A 140 -21.70 -18.65 21.39
CA MET A 140 -21.03 -17.37 21.10
C MET A 140 -19.61 -17.55 20.54
N GLU A 141 -18.84 -18.52 21.06
CA GLU A 141 -17.47 -18.80 20.61
C GLU A 141 -17.37 -19.02 19.10
N ARG A 142 -18.32 -19.76 18.51
CA ARG A 142 -18.34 -19.98 17.06
C ARG A 142 -18.65 -18.68 16.32
N GLY A 143 -19.67 -17.94 16.79
CA GLY A 143 -20.10 -16.70 16.16
C GLY A 143 -19.00 -15.63 16.16
N VAL A 144 -18.33 -15.44 17.29
CA VAL A 144 -17.18 -14.54 17.43
C VAL A 144 -15.99 -15.06 16.63
N GLY A 145 -15.73 -16.37 16.64
CA GLY A 145 -14.67 -16.99 15.85
C GLY A 145 -14.77 -16.66 14.37
N GLU A 146 -15.94 -16.89 13.77
CA GLU A 146 -16.21 -16.59 12.37
C GLU A 146 -16.14 -15.07 12.06
N GLY A 147 -16.63 -14.22 12.98
CA GLY A 147 -16.48 -12.77 12.86
C GLY A 147 -15.01 -12.31 12.89
N PHE A 148 -14.21 -12.88 13.79
CA PHE A 148 -12.78 -12.59 13.87
C PHE A 148 -11.99 -13.13 12.68
N ASP A 149 -12.44 -14.22 12.04
CA ASP A 149 -11.87 -14.66 10.76
C ASP A 149 -12.10 -13.62 9.66
N LYS A 150 -13.34 -13.08 9.54
CA LYS A 150 -13.64 -11.97 8.60
C LYS A 150 -12.80 -10.73 8.90
N LEU A 151 -12.60 -10.41 10.18
CA LEU A 151 -11.77 -9.29 10.60
C LEU A 151 -10.32 -9.52 10.19
N ALA A 152 -9.78 -10.72 10.40
CA ALA A 152 -8.42 -11.09 10.00
C ALA A 152 -8.19 -10.98 8.49
N GLU A 153 -9.15 -11.44 7.69
CA GLU A 153 -9.14 -11.27 6.24
C GLU A 153 -9.11 -9.78 5.85
N ALA A 154 -10.00 -8.97 6.42
CA ALA A 154 -10.12 -7.55 6.10
C ALA A 154 -8.84 -6.77 6.45
N VAL A 155 -8.31 -6.92 7.66
CA VAL A 155 -7.12 -6.16 8.09
C VAL A 155 -5.84 -6.63 7.40
N ALA A 156 -5.74 -7.92 7.04
CA ALA A 156 -4.59 -8.43 6.29
C ALA A 156 -4.55 -7.88 4.86
N VAL A 157 -5.70 -7.74 4.19
CA VAL A 157 -5.78 -7.10 2.86
C VAL A 157 -5.35 -5.63 2.95
N THR A 158 -5.85 -4.88 3.93
CA THR A 158 -5.47 -3.48 4.13
C THR A 158 -3.98 -3.34 4.47
N ALA A 159 -3.44 -4.18 5.36
CA ALA A 159 -2.01 -4.15 5.71
C ALA A 159 -1.12 -4.48 4.51
N LYS A 160 -1.50 -5.46 3.68
CA LYS A 160 -0.78 -5.77 2.44
C LYS A 160 -0.80 -4.61 1.44
N GLY A 161 -1.94 -3.92 1.30
CA GLY A 161 -2.05 -2.72 0.46
C GLY A 161 -1.10 -1.62 0.92
N VAL A 162 -1.12 -1.28 2.22
CA VAL A 162 -0.23 -0.27 2.82
C VAL A 162 1.24 -0.65 2.66
N ASN A 163 1.60 -1.92 2.88
CA ASN A 163 2.99 -2.37 2.73
C ASN A 163 3.46 -2.32 1.26
N THR A 164 2.58 -2.63 0.31
CA THR A 164 2.89 -2.53 -1.13
C THR A 164 3.14 -1.08 -1.52
N MET A 165 2.26 -0.17 -1.11
CA MET A 165 2.38 1.27 -1.38
C MET A 165 3.67 1.86 -0.77
N ASN A 166 3.99 1.51 0.48
CA ASN A 166 5.25 1.91 1.10
C ASN A 166 6.46 1.37 0.32
N ALA A 167 6.42 0.12 -0.14
CA ALA A 167 7.51 -0.47 -0.92
C ALA A 167 7.68 0.19 -2.30
N VAL A 168 6.60 0.65 -2.94
CA VAL A 168 6.68 1.44 -4.18
C VAL A 168 7.31 2.80 -3.91
N MET A 169 6.85 3.51 -2.87
CA MET A 169 7.37 4.82 -2.51
C MET A 169 8.87 4.76 -2.16
N ASP A 170 9.29 3.79 -1.34
CA ASP A 170 10.69 3.63 -0.93
C ASP A 170 11.58 3.31 -2.13
N ARG A 171 11.11 2.43 -3.03
CA ARG A 171 11.84 2.11 -4.27
C ARG A 171 11.96 3.31 -5.20
N TYR A 172 10.86 4.04 -5.40
CA TYR A 172 10.89 5.28 -6.18
C TYR A 172 11.90 6.27 -5.62
N ARG A 173 11.88 6.52 -4.30
CA ARG A 173 12.82 7.43 -3.63
C ARG A 173 14.28 6.99 -3.79
N GLY A 174 14.58 5.72 -3.56
CA GLY A 174 15.95 5.20 -3.72
C GLY A 174 16.48 5.38 -5.14
N ARG A 175 15.66 5.09 -6.15
CA ARG A 175 16.01 5.29 -7.56
C ARG A 175 16.15 6.78 -7.92
N ALA A 176 15.25 7.62 -7.40
CA ALA A 176 15.29 9.07 -7.61
C ALA A 176 16.54 9.70 -6.97
N GLU A 177 16.93 9.29 -5.77
CA GLU A 177 18.15 9.74 -5.09
C GLU A 177 19.42 9.32 -5.84
N ALA A 178 19.45 8.08 -6.34
CA ALA A 178 20.57 7.59 -7.15
C ALA A 178 20.69 8.36 -8.48
N PHE A 179 19.57 8.68 -9.13
CA PHE A 179 19.56 9.51 -10.33
C PHE A 179 19.95 10.96 -10.03
N GLU A 180 19.38 11.56 -8.99
CA GLU A 180 19.70 12.92 -8.54
C GLU A 180 21.19 13.10 -8.27
N SER A 181 21.81 12.11 -7.59
CA SER A 181 23.23 12.13 -7.29
C SER A 181 24.08 12.17 -8.56
N LYS A 182 23.67 11.46 -9.62
CA LYS A 182 24.34 11.49 -10.92
C LYS A 182 24.15 12.82 -11.63
N VAL A 183 22.93 13.40 -11.60
CA VAL A 183 22.64 14.73 -12.16
C VAL A 183 23.46 15.82 -11.46
N ALA A 184 23.58 15.75 -10.14
CA ALA A 184 24.35 16.69 -9.33
C ALA A 184 25.87 16.58 -9.58
N ALA A 185 26.35 15.42 -10.01
CA ALA A 185 27.76 15.17 -10.30
C ALA A 185 28.18 15.55 -11.74
N VAL A 186 27.24 15.92 -12.62
CA VAL A 186 27.55 16.34 -13.99
C VAL A 186 28.30 17.68 -13.98
N GLU A 187 29.49 17.71 -14.57
CA GLU A 187 30.25 18.94 -14.71
C GLU A 187 29.64 19.85 -15.80
N THR A 188 29.78 21.17 -15.66
CA THR A 188 29.16 22.16 -16.57
C THR A 188 29.48 21.93 -18.05
N GLY A 189 30.65 21.37 -18.37
CA GLY A 189 31.08 21.10 -19.75
C GLY A 189 30.55 19.80 -20.35
N GLN A 190 29.85 18.95 -19.59
CA GLN A 190 29.49 17.59 -20.01
C GLN A 190 28.05 17.45 -20.51
N TRP A 191 27.21 18.48 -20.37
CA TRP A 191 25.78 18.42 -20.73
C TRP A 191 25.51 18.11 -22.20
N GLU A 192 26.45 18.44 -23.09
CA GLU A 192 26.35 18.19 -24.53
C GLU A 192 27.01 16.88 -24.98
N ASN A 193 27.56 16.10 -24.04
CA ASN A 193 28.14 14.79 -24.35
C ASN A 193 27.06 13.84 -24.84
N ARG A 194 27.37 13.05 -25.88
CA ARG A 194 26.48 12.01 -26.40
C ARG A 194 26.21 10.96 -25.31
N SER A 195 24.94 10.57 -25.17
CA SER A 195 24.55 9.44 -24.33
C SER A 195 24.43 8.15 -25.16
N PRO A 196 24.46 6.97 -24.53
CA PRO A 196 24.15 5.70 -25.18
C PRO A 196 22.71 5.61 -25.73
N CYS A 197 21.78 6.42 -25.21
CA CYS A 197 20.45 6.55 -25.79
C CYS A 197 20.56 7.35 -27.10
N ALA A 198 20.28 6.67 -28.22
CA ALA A 198 20.50 7.23 -29.55
C ALA A 198 19.86 8.62 -29.71
N GLU A 199 20.62 9.52 -30.35
CA GLU A 199 20.27 10.92 -30.61
C GLU A 199 20.33 11.88 -29.41
N TRP A 200 20.42 11.37 -28.17
CA TRP A 200 20.38 12.22 -26.97
C TRP A 200 21.77 12.61 -26.47
N ASN A 201 21.90 13.81 -25.93
CA ASN A 201 23.00 14.21 -25.07
C ASN A 201 22.66 14.00 -23.58
N ALA A 202 23.63 14.26 -22.68
CA ALA A 202 23.42 14.13 -21.22
C ALA A 202 22.26 15.00 -20.70
N ARG A 203 22.03 16.18 -21.28
CA ARG A 203 20.91 17.05 -20.90
C ARG A 203 19.57 16.48 -21.35
N ASP A 204 19.48 15.92 -22.55
CA ASP A 204 18.28 15.30 -23.11
C ASP A 204 17.84 14.10 -22.26
N VAL A 205 18.79 13.34 -21.70
CA VAL A 205 18.49 12.25 -20.75
C VAL A 205 17.75 12.78 -19.52
N VAL A 206 18.23 13.88 -18.91
CA VAL A 206 17.56 14.48 -17.75
C VAL A 206 16.21 15.09 -18.14
N GLY A 207 16.15 15.75 -19.30
CA GLY A 207 14.92 16.32 -19.84
C GLY A 207 13.83 15.27 -20.05
N HIS A 208 14.19 14.13 -20.62
CA HIS A 208 13.29 13.00 -20.80
C HIS A 208 12.72 12.51 -19.47
N ILE A 209 13.57 12.32 -18.44
CA ILE A 209 13.11 11.91 -17.13
C ILE A 209 12.14 12.94 -16.53
N VAL A 210 12.42 14.23 -16.64
CA VAL A 210 11.50 15.30 -16.20
C VAL A 210 10.16 15.22 -16.95
N ASP A 211 10.18 15.06 -18.27
CA ASP A 211 8.97 14.93 -19.08
C ASP A 211 8.14 13.69 -18.70
N MET A 212 8.83 12.57 -18.38
CA MET A 212 8.19 11.33 -17.94
C MET A 212 7.53 11.46 -16.58
N HIS A 213 8.09 12.24 -15.65
CA HIS A 213 7.40 12.61 -14.40
C HIS A 213 6.08 13.32 -14.72
N GLY A 214 6.12 14.30 -15.63
CA GLY A 214 4.90 15.00 -16.07
C GLY A 214 3.89 14.06 -16.75
N ALA A 215 4.37 13.09 -17.55
CA ALA A 215 3.50 12.09 -18.18
C ALA A 215 2.76 11.21 -17.15
N MET A 216 3.37 10.91 -16.00
CA MET A 216 2.71 10.16 -14.92
C MET A 216 1.58 10.95 -14.24
N LEU A 217 1.65 12.28 -14.26
CA LEU A 217 0.65 13.16 -13.62
C LEU A 217 -0.60 13.39 -14.49
N ARG A 218 -0.45 13.37 -15.82
CA ARG A 218 -1.55 13.70 -16.75
C ARG A 218 -2.81 12.83 -16.57
N PRO A 219 -2.74 11.50 -16.38
CA PRO A 219 -3.93 10.68 -16.15
C PRO A 219 -4.72 11.07 -14.89
N LEU A 220 -4.05 11.73 -13.94
CA LEU A 220 -4.64 12.22 -12.70
C LEU A 220 -5.19 13.65 -12.83
N GLY A 221 -5.18 14.23 -14.04
CA GLY A 221 -5.55 15.62 -14.28
C GLY A 221 -4.57 16.62 -13.65
N ARG A 222 -3.31 16.22 -13.50
CA ARG A 222 -2.24 17.02 -12.89
C ARG A 222 -1.14 17.34 -13.89
N GLU A 223 -0.43 18.43 -13.62
CA GLU A 223 0.73 18.89 -14.39
C GLU A 223 1.90 19.12 -13.42
N LEU A 224 3.12 19.17 -13.98
CA LEU A 224 4.30 19.53 -13.19
C LEU A 224 4.16 20.94 -12.63
N GLY A 225 4.62 21.12 -11.40
CA GLY A 225 4.73 22.41 -10.75
C GLY A 225 5.75 23.32 -11.42
N GLN A 226 5.85 24.54 -10.89
CA GLN A 226 6.85 25.49 -11.37
C GLN A 226 8.26 25.00 -11.05
N ALA A 227 9.12 25.00 -12.07
CA ALA A 227 10.51 24.55 -11.99
C ALA A 227 11.45 25.53 -12.72
N PRO A 228 12.76 25.52 -12.39
CA PRO A 228 13.78 26.15 -13.23
C PRO A 228 13.76 25.58 -14.66
N ALA A 229 14.21 26.39 -15.63
CA ALA A 229 14.38 25.89 -16.98
C ALA A 229 15.47 24.80 -17.02
N LEU A 230 15.20 23.67 -17.68
CA LEU A 230 16.16 22.57 -17.83
C LEU A 230 17.51 23.04 -18.41
N LEU A 231 17.49 24.06 -19.28
CA LEU A 231 18.72 24.62 -19.86
C LEU A 231 19.60 25.35 -18.82
N GLU A 232 18.98 25.91 -17.78
CA GLU A 232 19.65 26.70 -16.75
C GLU A 232 20.03 25.86 -15.54
N ASP A 233 19.12 24.99 -15.07
CA ASP A 233 19.31 24.16 -13.88
C ASP A 233 18.63 22.79 -14.04
N PRO A 234 19.32 21.80 -14.67
CA PRO A 234 18.80 20.44 -14.81
C PRO A 234 18.48 19.77 -13.48
N LEU A 235 19.27 20.03 -12.43
CA LEU A 235 19.09 19.43 -11.12
C LEU A 235 17.84 19.99 -10.42
N GLY A 236 17.64 21.30 -10.46
CA GLY A 236 16.44 21.95 -9.94
C GLY A 236 15.18 21.53 -10.67
N ALA A 237 15.24 21.39 -12.00
CA ALA A 237 14.15 20.88 -12.81
C ALA A 237 13.77 19.45 -12.42
N PHE A 238 14.75 18.56 -12.28
CA PHE A 238 14.53 17.19 -11.81
C PHE A 238 13.93 17.14 -10.41
N ARG A 239 14.48 17.90 -9.45
CA ARG A 239 13.99 17.94 -8.06
C ARG A 239 12.54 18.39 -7.96
N ALA A 240 12.15 19.40 -8.75
CA ALA A 240 10.78 19.86 -8.79
C ALA A 240 9.85 18.75 -9.32
N ALA A 241 10.22 18.11 -10.43
CA ALA A 241 9.42 17.02 -11.00
C ALA A 241 9.32 15.78 -10.09
N ARG A 242 10.42 15.44 -9.41
CA ARG A 242 10.46 14.42 -8.36
C ARG A 242 9.47 14.73 -7.24
N ALA A 243 9.45 15.98 -6.74
CA ALA A 243 8.57 16.38 -5.65
C ALA A 243 7.09 16.22 -6.00
N ASP A 244 6.69 16.50 -7.25
CA ASP A 244 5.30 16.34 -7.69
C ASP A 244 4.86 14.86 -7.71
N VAL A 245 5.74 13.94 -8.16
CA VAL A 245 5.46 12.51 -8.14
C VAL A 245 5.48 11.96 -6.71
N GLU A 246 6.41 12.40 -5.85
CA GLU A 246 6.40 12.02 -4.43
C GLU A 246 5.11 12.47 -3.73
N ALA A 247 4.56 13.63 -4.08
CA ALA A 247 3.28 14.10 -3.55
C ALA A 247 2.10 13.20 -3.96
N VAL A 248 2.12 12.64 -5.19
CA VAL A 248 1.13 11.64 -5.63
C VAL A 248 1.28 10.34 -4.83
N LEU A 249 2.50 9.83 -4.67
CA LEU A 249 2.76 8.60 -3.93
C LEU A 249 2.47 8.73 -2.43
N ALA A 250 2.58 9.94 -1.87
CA ALA A 250 2.29 10.24 -0.47
C ALA A 250 0.78 10.32 -0.16
N ASP A 251 -0.07 10.51 -1.18
CA ASP A 251 -1.53 10.55 -1.03
C ASP A 251 -2.14 9.19 -1.42
N PRO A 252 -2.65 8.40 -0.45
CA PRO A 252 -3.18 7.07 -0.71
C PRO A 252 -4.36 7.05 -1.69
N VAL A 253 -5.13 8.14 -1.78
CA VAL A 253 -6.25 8.24 -2.71
C VAL A 253 -5.75 8.44 -4.13
N LEU A 254 -4.76 9.31 -4.32
CA LEU A 254 -4.15 9.53 -5.64
C LEU A 254 -3.35 8.32 -6.08
N ALA A 255 -2.51 7.75 -5.20
CA ALA A 255 -1.70 6.58 -5.47
C ALA A 255 -2.55 5.38 -5.95
N ALA A 256 -3.71 5.17 -5.33
CA ALA A 256 -4.63 4.08 -5.67
C ALA A 256 -5.60 4.40 -6.84
N THR A 257 -5.53 5.60 -7.43
CA THR A 257 -6.39 5.97 -8.56
C THR A 257 -6.03 5.10 -9.77
N GLU A 258 -7.03 4.44 -10.36
CA GLU A 258 -6.84 3.60 -11.54
C GLU A 258 -7.01 4.40 -12.85
N HIS A 259 -6.19 4.11 -13.85
CA HIS A 259 -6.30 4.65 -15.20
C HIS A 259 -5.84 3.64 -16.26
N GLU A 260 -6.20 3.90 -17.52
CA GLU A 260 -5.80 3.07 -18.66
C GLU A 260 -4.37 3.42 -19.11
N THR A 261 -3.55 2.40 -19.37
CA THR A 261 -2.19 2.55 -19.92
C THR A 261 -2.04 1.66 -21.16
N PRO A 262 -1.00 1.85 -21.98
CA PRO A 262 -0.70 0.94 -23.09
C PRO A 262 -0.52 -0.53 -22.67
N SER A 263 -0.11 -0.77 -21.42
CA SER A 263 0.07 -2.10 -20.84
C SER A 263 -1.18 -2.63 -20.11
N GLY A 264 -2.29 -1.89 -20.16
CA GLY A 264 -3.55 -2.21 -19.50
C GLY A 264 -3.85 -1.31 -18.30
N LYS A 265 -5.00 -1.57 -17.66
CA LYS A 265 -5.47 -0.82 -16.50
C LYS A 265 -4.58 -1.08 -15.27
N MET A 266 -4.14 -0.02 -14.61
CA MET A 266 -3.34 -0.10 -13.37
C MET A 266 -3.56 1.14 -12.50
N THR A 267 -3.10 1.07 -11.25
CA THR A 267 -3.10 2.22 -10.33
C THR A 267 -1.98 3.21 -10.65
N ALA A 268 -2.10 4.45 -10.17
CA ALA A 268 -1.08 5.49 -10.32
C ALA A 268 0.28 5.07 -9.77
N GLU A 269 0.32 4.48 -8.58
CA GLU A 269 1.57 3.99 -7.97
C GLU A 269 2.24 2.89 -8.81
N GLN A 270 1.45 1.97 -9.38
CA GLN A 270 1.97 0.91 -10.23
C GLN A 270 2.52 1.48 -11.54
N HIS A 271 1.85 2.47 -12.12
CA HIS A 271 2.31 3.12 -13.35
C HIS A 271 3.61 3.89 -13.12
N ILE A 272 3.69 4.67 -12.03
CA ILE A 272 4.91 5.38 -11.62
C ILE A 272 6.08 4.41 -11.41
N ASP A 273 5.83 3.30 -10.73
CA ASP A 273 6.84 2.29 -10.41
C ASP A 273 7.39 1.54 -11.63
N GLN A 274 6.50 1.20 -12.57
CA GLN A 274 6.85 0.43 -13.76
C GLN A 274 7.45 1.27 -14.89
N VAL A 275 7.19 2.58 -14.88
CA VAL A 275 7.63 3.49 -15.95
C VAL A 275 8.70 4.44 -15.42
N VAL A 276 8.33 5.63 -14.93
CA VAL A 276 9.32 6.68 -14.60
C VAL A 276 10.32 6.24 -13.53
N SER A 277 9.91 5.40 -12.57
CA SER A 277 10.81 4.84 -11.57
C SER A 277 11.86 3.93 -12.19
N ALA A 278 11.45 3.00 -13.06
CA ALA A 278 12.36 2.09 -13.74
C ALA A 278 13.26 2.81 -14.76
N ASP A 279 12.71 3.82 -15.45
CA ASP A 279 13.44 4.65 -16.41
C ASP A 279 14.63 5.36 -15.77
N MET A 280 14.49 5.86 -14.53
CA MET A 280 15.60 6.49 -13.80
C MET A 280 16.81 5.56 -13.58
N VAL A 281 16.60 4.24 -13.53
CA VAL A 281 17.71 3.28 -13.40
C VAL A 281 18.51 3.22 -14.70
N VAL A 282 17.82 3.02 -15.82
CA VAL A 282 18.44 2.87 -17.16
C VAL A 282 19.03 4.19 -17.64
N HIS A 283 18.30 5.29 -17.48
CA HIS A 283 18.78 6.61 -17.87
C HIS A 283 19.82 7.15 -16.89
N GLY A 284 19.83 6.69 -15.64
CA GLY A 284 20.95 6.89 -14.73
C GLY A 284 22.23 6.25 -15.27
N TRP A 285 22.14 5.05 -15.85
CA TRP A 285 23.25 4.42 -16.57
C TRP A 285 23.67 5.23 -17.81
N ASP A 286 22.71 5.64 -18.64
CA ASP A 286 22.97 6.46 -19.84
C ASP A 286 23.72 7.77 -19.47
N LEU A 287 23.29 8.44 -18.40
CA LEU A 287 23.91 9.67 -17.90
C LEU A 287 25.31 9.42 -17.36
N ALA A 288 25.51 8.34 -16.59
CA ALA A 288 26.81 7.97 -16.05
C ALA A 288 27.83 7.75 -17.17
N ARG A 289 27.44 7.01 -18.22
CA ARG A 289 28.27 6.81 -19.42
C ARG A 289 28.59 8.10 -20.15
N ALA A 290 27.60 8.95 -20.37
CA ALA A 290 27.79 10.23 -21.07
C ALA A 290 28.77 11.18 -20.33
N THR A 291 28.90 11.02 -19.01
CA THR A 291 29.63 11.96 -18.14
C THR A 291 30.85 11.33 -17.44
N GLY A 292 31.17 10.07 -17.75
CA GLY A 292 32.33 9.36 -17.21
C GLY A 292 32.21 9.02 -15.72
N GLN A 293 31.00 8.89 -15.19
CA GLN A 293 30.74 8.45 -13.82
C GLN A 293 30.71 6.92 -13.72
N ASP A 294 30.61 6.38 -12.50
CA ASP A 294 30.35 4.96 -12.28
C ASP A 294 28.98 4.57 -12.83
N ASP A 295 28.99 3.66 -13.80
CA ASP A 295 27.83 3.13 -14.50
C ASP A 295 27.43 1.74 -13.98
N THR A 296 27.89 1.35 -12.79
CA THR A 296 27.41 0.11 -12.16
C THR A 296 25.96 0.30 -11.70
N ILE A 297 25.05 -0.53 -12.20
CA ILE A 297 23.67 -0.61 -11.71
C ILE A 297 23.66 -1.59 -10.52
N ASP A 298 22.90 -1.25 -9.47
CA ASP A 298 22.69 -2.16 -8.34
C ASP A 298 22.22 -3.55 -8.85
N PRO A 299 22.93 -4.64 -8.53
CA PRO A 299 22.54 -5.98 -8.94
C PRO A 299 21.10 -6.37 -8.57
N GLU A 300 20.56 -5.84 -7.46
CA GLU A 300 19.17 -6.08 -7.07
C GLU A 300 18.18 -5.38 -8.02
N GLU A 301 18.52 -4.19 -8.51
CA GLU A 301 17.74 -3.47 -9.52
C GLU A 301 17.79 -4.18 -10.87
N VAL A 302 18.98 -4.64 -11.28
CA VAL A 302 19.15 -5.44 -12.51
C VAL A 302 18.29 -6.71 -12.43
N ALA A 303 18.36 -7.44 -11.32
CA ALA A 303 17.57 -8.66 -11.12
C ALA A 303 16.06 -8.39 -11.11
N ARG A 304 15.63 -7.25 -10.55
CA ARG A 304 14.22 -6.84 -10.51
C ARG A 304 13.67 -6.50 -11.89
N MET A 305 14.45 -5.80 -12.71
CA MET A 305 14.05 -5.37 -14.05
C MET A 305 14.08 -6.50 -15.08
N TRP A 306 14.92 -7.51 -14.85
CA TRP A 306 15.17 -8.60 -15.79
C TRP A 306 13.90 -9.32 -16.30
N PRO A 307 12.96 -9.80 -15.45
CA PRO A 307 11.76 -10.47 -15.94
C PRO A 307 10.89 -9.57 -16.83
N GLY A 308 10.81 -8.27 -16.51
CA GLY A 308 10.06 -7.30 -17.31
C GLY A 308 10.73 -7.06 -18.66
N ALA A 309 12.05 -6.93 -18.70
CA ALA A 309 12.81 -6.75 -19.93
C ALA A 309 12.67 -7.96 -20.88
N GLN A 310 12.61 -9.18 -20.35
CA GLN A 310 12.39 -10.40 -21.14
C GLN A 310 10.96 -10.49 -21.71
N ALA A 311 10.01 -9.77 -21.14
CA ALA A 311 8.60 -9.79 -21.52
C ALA A 311 8.17 -8.59 -22.36
N ILE A 312 9.11 -7.72 -22.80
CA ILE A 312 8.82 -6.57 -23.65
C ILE A 312 8.18 -7.04 -24.96
N PRO A 313 6.95 -6.64 -25.29
CA PRO A 313 6.33 -6.99 -26.56
C PRO A 313 7.05 -6.35 -27.75
N ASP A 314 7.11 -7.05 -28.88
CA ASP A 314 7.73 -6.55 -30.13
C ASP A 314 7.19 -5.18 -30.54
N GLN A 315 5.90 -4.91 -30.30
CA GLN A 315 5.26 -3.64 -30.61
C GLN A 315 5.92 -2.44 -29.89
N MET A 316 6.50 -2.65 -28.69
CA MET A 316 7.23 -1.60 -27.97
C MET A 316 8.58 -1.24 -28.59
N ARG A 317 9.06 -2.02 -29.56
CA ARG A 317 10.29 -1.75 -30.32
C ARG A 317 10.02 -1.11 -31.67
N ILE A 318 8.76 -0.94 -32.05
CA ILE A 318 8.38 -0.36 -33.35
C ILE A 318 8.29 1.16 -33.21
N PRO A 319 9.15 1.95 -33.89
CA PRO A 319 9.06 3.40 -33.88
C PRO A 319 7.68 3.88 -34.34
N GLY A 320 7.07 4.77 -33.58
CA GLY A 320 5.77 5.37 -33.89
C GLY A 320 4.54 4.54 -33.49
N ALA A 321 4.71 3.35 -32.90
CA ALA A 321 3.59 2.46 -32.55
C ALA A 321 2.59 3.06 -31.53
N PHE A 322 3.05 4.04 -30.74
CA PHE A 322 2.24 4.74 -29.73
C PHE A 322 1.98 6.21 -30.07
N GLY A 323 2.28 6.62 -31.31
CA GLY A 323 2.08 7.98 -31.80
C GLY A 323 3.29 8.50 -32.59
N PRO A 324 3.11 9.53 -33.43
CA PRO A 324 4.20 10.06 -34.27
C PRO A 324 5.41 10.49 -33.45
N GLY A 325 6.59 9.97 -33.79
CA GLY A 325 7.86 10.31 -33.13
C GLY A 325 8.14 9.62 -31.80
N ILE A 326 7.24 8.75 -31.32
CA ILE A 326 7.45 8.02 -30.06
C ILE A 326 8.26 6.75 -30.32
N VAL A 327 9.43 6.65 -29.68
CA VAL A 327 10.24 5.43 -29.60
C VAL A 327 10.32 5.04 -28.13
N VAL A 328 9.80 3.86 -27.79
CA VAL A 328 9.76 3.37 -26.39
C VAL A 328 11.06 2.63 -26.08
N PHE A 329 11.42 1.63 -26.89
CA PHE A 329 12.72 0.96 -26.83
C PHE A 329 13.42 1.00 -28.17
N GLY A 330 14.75 1.13 -28.13
CA GLY A 330 15.58 0.91 -29.30
C GLY A 330 15.54 -0.55 -29.79
N PRO A 331 16.07 -0.84 -30.98
CA PRO A 331 16.27 -2.21 -31.42
C PRO A 331 17.17 -2.95 -30.42
N GLU A 332 16.85 -4.21 -30.14
CA GLU A 332 17.65 -5.04 -29.25
C GLU A 332 19.11 -5.14 -29.74
N VAL A 333 20.05 -4.93 -28.83
CA VAL A 333 21.47 -5.16 -29.06
C VAL A 333 21.81 -6.55 -28.55
N LYS A 334 22.31 -7.41 -29.44
CA LYS A 334 22.64 -8.80 -29.09
C LYS A 334 23.89 -8.85 -28.22
N VAL A 335 23.76 -9.43 -27.04
CA VAL A 335 24.84 -9.62 -26.06
C VAL A 335 25.05 -11.13 -25.83
N PRO A 336 26.29 -11.62 -25.62
CA PRO A 336 26.55 -13.03 -25.30
C PRO A 336 25.75 -13.53 -24.09
N GLU A 337 25.35 -14.81 -24.10
CA GLU A 337 24.51 -15.39 -23.03
C GLU A 337 25.24 -15.45 -21.67
N ASP A 338 26.57 -15.53 -21.69
CA ASP A 338 27.46 -15.57 -20.52
C ASP A 338 27.92 -14.18 -20.06
N ALA A 339 27.48 -13.11 -20.72
CA ALA A 339 27.76 -11.74 -20.29
C ALA A 339 27.09 -11.42 -18.94
N PRO A 340 27.64 -10.48 -18.17
CA PRO A 340 27.00 -9.95 -16.96
C PRO A 340 25.52 -9.60 -17.17
N LEU A 341 24.70 -9.81 -16.14
CA LEU A 341 23.25 -9.61 -16.25
C LEU A 341 22.88 -8.15 -16.60
N GLN A 342 23.67 -7.18 -16.14
CA GLN A 342 23.52 -5.77 -16.50
C GLN A 342 23.65 -5.57 -18.02
N ASP A 343 24.68 -6.13 -18.64
CA ASP A 343 24.90 -5.99 -20.09
C ASP A 343 23.76 -6.62 -20.89
N ARG A 344 23.30 -7.79 -20.46
CA ARG A 344 22.17 -8.47 -21.08
C ARG A 344 20.87 -7.67 -20.93
N LEU A 345 20.64 -7.08 -19.76
CA LEU A 345 19.49 -6.19 -19.51
C LEU A 345 19.55 -4.96 -20.44
N LEU A 346 20.69 -4.28 -20.49
CA LEU A 346 20.92 -3.12 -21.34
C LEU A 346 20.74 -3.45 -22.83
N GLY A 347 21.26 -4.60 -23.27
CA GLY A 347 21.09 -5.10 -24.64
C GLY A 347 19.62 -5.29 -25.03
N LEU A 348 18.82 -5.90 -24.14
CA LEU A 348 17.37 -6.00 -24.32
C LEU A 348 16.70 -4.62 -24.37
N LEU A 349 17.22 -3.62 -23.66
CA LEU A 349 16.70 -2.25 -23.69
C LEU A 349 17.27 -1.41 -24.85
N GLY A 350 18.07 -2.02 -25.72
CA GLY A 350 18.62 -1.41 -26.93
C GLY A 350 19.86 -0.55 -26.70
N ARG A 351 20.61 -0.79 -25.62
CA ARG A 351 21.89 -0.13 -25.31
C ARG A 351 23.04 -1.10 -25.60
N ASP A 352 24.13 -0.57 -26.14
CA ASP A 352 25.41 -1.28 -26.24
C ASP A 352 26.30 -0.85 -25.07
N SER A 353 26.61 -1.76 -24.14
CA SER A 353 27.45 -1.47 -22.99
C SER A 353 28.96 -1.44 -23.31
N ASN A 354 29.35 -1.81 -24.53
CA ASN A 354 30.75 -1.76 -25.00
C ASN A 354 31.06 -0.53 -25.85
N ALA A 355 30.06 0.30 -26.14
CA ALA A 355 30.18 1.48 -27.00
C ALA A 355 30.69 2.73 -26.27
#